data_AF-A0A3P7P032-F1
#
_entry.id   AF-A0A3P7P032-F1
#
_cell.length_a   1.000
_cell.length_b   1.000
_cell.length_c   1.000
_cell.angle_alpha   90.00
_cell.angle_beta   90.00
_cell.angle_gamma   90.00
#
_symmetry.space_group_name_H-M   'P 1'
#
loop_
_entity.id
_entity.type
_entity.pdbx_description
1 polymer ?
#
loop_
_entity_poly.entity_id
_entity_poly.type
_entity_poly.pdbx_seq_one_letter_code
_entity_poly.pdbx_strand_id
1 'polypeptide(L)'
;MVVHRAIQIGDKYQNAFAPSMLPDLTHVVIIGVSSVLSMLSQAFVVLWDGKDCPCRESDVPYWILVSAYVGTFVRFGLTVIISPVIMCISCFKVVQWVRSTPAEKLLDTWNALAFPGTTDRQLAELRHPHGWMTASMCIVPLSINFVACSLYSRIYEFVCALGLCKMVLDSLTYRMGMLFLHVQLVFSPIIIAVYIPALRDPFARGLKRLLSRFYEKARKLFPNDAEYLQVA
;
A
#
# COMPACT_ATOMS: atom_id res chain seq x y z
N MET A 1 -1.72 -1.34 -11.34
CA MET A 1 -0.26 -1.61 -11.33
C MET A 1 0.08 -3.11 -11.31
N VAL A 2 -0.27 -3.86 -10.26
CA VAL A 2 0.08 -5.30 -10.11
C VAL A 2 -0.38 -6.17 -11.28
N VAL A 3 -1.66 -6.06 -11.65
CA VAL A 3 -2.27 -6.83 -12.76
C VAL A 3 -1.59 -6.53 -14.09
N HIS A 4 -1.38 -5.25 -14.37
CA HIS A 4 -0.72 -4.80 -15.60
C HIS A 4 0.68 -5.42 -15.72
N ARG A 5 1.44 -5.47 -14.62
CA ARG A 5 2.76 -6.09 -14.61
C ARG A 5 2.70 -7.59 -14.81
N ALA A 6 1.77 -8.28 -14.16
CA ALA A 6 1.59 -9.71 -14.35
C ALA A 6 1.22 -10.08 -15.79
N ILE A 7 0.37 -9.27 -16.45
CA ILE A 7 0.02 -9.45 -17.87
C ILE A 7 1.25 -9.22 -18.76
N GLN A 8 1.98 -8.12 -18.57
CA GLN A 8 3.21 -7.84 -19.33
C GLN A 8 4.25 -8.97 -19.23
N ILE A 9 4.38 -9.57 -18.04
CA ILE A 9 5.27 -10.70 -17.79
C ILE A 9 4.71 -11.98 -18.43
N GLY A 10 3.43 -12.27 -18.25
CA GLY A 10 2.77 -13.49 -18.72
C GLY A 10 2.80 -13.62 -20.25
N ASP A 11 2.55 -12.53 -20.96
CA ASP A 11 2.43 -12.54 -22.42
C ASP A 11 3.74 -12.18 -23.14
N LYS A 12 4.86 -12.10 -22.40
CA LYS A 12 6.20 -11.73 -22.93
C LYS A 12 6.25 -10.36 -23.62
N TYR A 13 5.30 -9.47 -23.33
CA TYR A 13 5.24 -8.12 -23.89
C TYR A 13 6.13 -7.10 -23.17
N GLN A 14 7.16 -7.55 -22.45
CA GLN A 14 8.05 -6.68 -21.66
C GLN A 14 8.69 -5.55 -22.50
N ASN A 15 8.89 -5.79 -23.80
CA ASN A 15 9.49 -4.83 -24.74
C ASN A 15 8.47 -4.18 -25.69
N ALA A 16 7.23 -4.70 -25.76
CA ALA A 16 6.23 -4.27 -26.73
C ALA A 16 5.33 -3.14 -26.21
N PHE A 17 5.18 -3.03 -24.89
CA PHE A 17 4.50 -1.90 -24.26
C PHE A 17 5.53 -0.85 -23.85
N ALA A 18 5.82 0.09 -24.75
CA ALA A 18 6.19 1.42 -24.30
C ALA A 18 5.05 1.91 -23.38
N PRO A 19 5.34 2.47 -22.19
CA PRO A 19 4.30 2.99 -21.31
C PRO A 19 3.54 4.07 -22.07
N SER A 20 2.41 3.71 -22.66
CA SER A 20 1.51 4.70 -23.21
C SER A 20 0.92 5.42 -22.00
N MET A 21 1.08 6.74 -21.95
CA MET A 21 0.55 7.55 -20.84
C MET A 21 -0.97 7.39 -20.69
N LEU A 22 -1.66 6.97 -21.75
CA LEU A 22 -3.11 6.89 -21.83
C LEU A 22 -3.71 5.82 -20.87
N PRO A 23 -3.35 4.53 -20.92
CA PRO A 23 -3.87 3.54 -19.97
C PRO A 23 -3.51 3.84 -18.52
N ASP A 24 -2.31 4.34 -18.24
CA ASP A 24 -1.91 4.73 -16.89
C ASP A 24 -2.76 5.90 -16.38
N LEU A 25 -2.97 6.93 -17.21
CA LEU A 25 -3.85 8.05 -16.91
C LEU A 25 -5.29 7.57 -16.67
N THR A 26 -5.82 6.69 -17.52
CA THR A 26 -7.17 6.13 -17.35
C THR A 26 -7.29 5.39 -16.02
N HIS A 27 -6.30 4.59 -15.62
CA HIS A 27 -6.31 3.91 -14.32
C HIS A 27 -6.29 4.92 -13.17
N VAL A 28 -5.45 5.96 -13.23
CA VAL A 28 -5.40 7.01 -12.20
C VAL A 28 -6.73 7.75 -12.11
N VAL A 29 -7.38 8.07 -13.23
CA VAL A 29 -8.69 8.71 -13.27
C VAL A 29 -9.75 7.80 -12.65
N ILE A 30 -9.80 6.52 -13.00
CA ILE A 30 -10.76 5.55 -12.44
C ILE A 30 -10.55 5.40 -10.93
N ILE A 31 -9.30 5.28 -10.47
CA ILE A 31 -8.97 5.20 -9.04
C ILE A 31 -9.38 6.50 -8.33
N GLY A 32 -9.13 7.66 -8.93
CA GLY A 32 -9.51 8.96 -8.39
C GLY A 32 -11.03 9.10 -8.24
N VAL A 33 -11.79 8.81 -9.30
CA VAL A 33 -13.25 8.88 -9.30
C VAL A 33 -13.85 7.89 -8.29
N SER A 34 -13.38 6.64 -8.27
CA SER A 34 -13.87 5.64 -7.31
C SER A 34 -13.56 6.00 -5.86
N SER A 35 -12.42 6.65 -5.61
CA SER A 35 -12.03 7.15 -4.28
C SER A 35 -12.91 8.32 -3.84
N VAL A 36 -13.17 9.29 -4.73
CA VAL A 36 -14.07 10.43 -4.45
C VAL A 36 -15.48 9.97 -4.18
N LEU A 37 -16.03 9.09 -5.02
CA LEU A 37 -17.37 8.50 -4.79
C LEU A 37 -17.43 7.75 -3.46
N SER A 38 -16.34 7.07 -3.09
CA SER A 38 -16.26 6.39 -1.81
C SER A 38 -16.24 7.35 -0.61
N MET A 39 -15.48 8.44 -0.70
CA MET A 39 -15.45 9.47 0.35
C MET A 39 -16.78 10.21 0.46
N LEU A 40 -17.43 10.48 -0.67
CA LEU A 40 -18.71 11.17 -0.71
C LEU A 40 -19.79 10.39 0.06
N SER A 41 -19.81 9.05 -0.07
CA SER A 41 -20.73 8.20 0.69
C SER A 41 -20.52 8.30 2.21
N GLN A 42 -19.30 8.55 2.67
CA GLN A 42 -18.98 8.71 4.09
C GLN A 42 -19.29 10.13 4.60
N ALA A 43 -19.11 11.14 3.76
CA ALA A 43 -19.39 12.53 4.09
C ALA A 43 -20.87 12.79 4.44
N PHE A 44 -21.80 12.05 3.83
CA PHE A 44 -23.23 12.17 4.14
C PHE A 44 -23.66 11.58 5.49
N VAL A 45 -22.79 10.83 6.17
CA VAL A 45 -23.07 10.20 7.47
C VAL A 45 -22.69 11.12 8.64
N VAL A 46 -21.80 12.10 8.41
CA VAL A 46 -21.31 13.03 9.43
C VAL A 46 -22.06 14.35 9.32
N LEU A 47 -22.70 14.80 10.40
CA LEU A 47 -23.32 16.12 10.48
C LEU A 47 -22.41 17.04 11.30
N TRP A 48 -22.06 18.21 10.76
CA TRP A 48 -21.33 19.23 11.51
C TRP A 48 -22.33 20.09 12.30
N ASP A 49 -22.25 20.06 13.63
CA ASP A 49 -23.14 20.82 14.54
C ASP A 49 -22.50 22.14 15.04
N GLY A 50 -21.46 22.63 14.36
CA GLY A 50 -20.78 23.87 14.75
C GLY A 50 -19.73 23.72 15.86
N LYS A 51 -19.91 22.75 16.77
CA LYS A 51 -18.93 22.41 17.83
C LYS A 51 -18.27 21.05 17.64
N ASP A 52 -19.09 20.04 17.34
CA ASP A 52 -18.66 18.65 17.22
C ASP A 52 -19.10 18.06 15.87
N CYS A 53 -18.50 16.92 15.52
CA CYS A 53 -18.91 16.05 14.41
C CYS A 53 -19.67 14.83 14.95
N PRO A 54 -20.92 14.94 15.46
CA PRO A 54 -21.67 13.75 15.80
C PRO A 54 -21.99 12.94 14.54
N CYS A 55 -21.91 11.62 14.64
CA CYS A 55 -22.53 10.75 13.66
C CYS A 55 -24.05 10.93 13.75
N ARG A 56 -24.72 11.06 12.60
CA ARG A 56 -26.18 11.22 12.57
C ARG A 56 -26.85 9.88 12.90
N GLU A 57 -27.12 9.64 14.18
CA GLU A 57 -27.69 8.39 14.68
C GLU A 57 -29.21 8.27 14.47
N SER A 58 -29.90 9.40 14.28
CA SER A 58 -31.37 9.49 14.10
C SER A 58 -31.74 10.30 12.84
N ASP A 59 -32.82 9.88 12.18
CA ASP A 59 -33.41 10.53 10.98
C ASP A 59 -32.52 10.60 9.74
N VAL A 60 -31.73 9.56 9.49
CA VAL A 60 -31.06 9.38 8.19
C VAL A 60 -32.09 8.85 7.19
N PRO A 61 -32.30 9.53 6.04
CA PRO A 61 -33.29 9.07 5.08
C PRO A 61 -32.91 7.69 4.55
N TYR A 62 -33.91 6.81 4.42
CA TYR A 62 -33.75 5.38 4.10
C TYR A 62 -32.81 5.12 2.90
N TRP A 63 -32.86 5.95 1.87
CA TRP A 63 -32.02 5.80 0.68
C TRP A 63 -30.52 5.98 0.95
N ILE A 64 -30.11 6.82 1.91
CA ILE A 64 -28.71 6.97 2.32
C ILE A 64 -28.25 5.71 3.04
N LEU A 65 -29.09 5.17 3.92
CA LEU A 65 -28.78 3.94 4.66
C LEU A 65 -28.64 2.75 3.70
N VAL A 66 -29.56 2.60 2.75
CA VAL A 66 -29.47 1.57 1.70
C VAL A 66 -28.22 1.74 0.86
N SER A 67 -27.88 2.97 0.46
CA SER A 67 -26.65 3.25 -0.30
C SER A 67 -25.38 2.87 0.48
N ALA A 68 -25.32 3.23 1.76
CA ALA A 68 -24.20 2.86 2.63
C ALA A 68 -24.11 1.33 2.81
N TYR A 69 -25.25 0.66 2.97
CA TYR A 69 -25.33 -0.80 3.07
C TYR A 69 -24.81 -1.47 1.79
N VAL A 70 -25.38 -1.14 0.62
CA VAL A 70 -24.94 -1.66 -0.68
C VAL A 70 -23.47 -1.37 -0.91
N GLY A 71 -23.00 -0.17 -0.58
CA GLY A 71 -21.61 0.23 -0.66
C GLY A 71 -20.68 -0.69 0.16
N THR A 72 -21.08 -1.07 1.38
CA THR A 72 -20.31 -2.00 2.22
C THR A 72 -20.21 -3.39 1.60
N PHE A 73 -21.31 -3.93 1.06
CA PHE A 73 -21.31 -5.25 0.38
C PHE A 73 -20.44 -5.24 -0.88
N VAL A 74 -20.57 -4.21 -1.72
CA VAL A 74 -19.76 -4.06 -2.93
C VAL A 74 -18.28 -3.92 -2.58
N ARG A 75 -17.94 -3.09 -1.58
CA ARG A 75 -16.56 -2.92 -1.10
C ARG A 75 -16.00 -4.22 -0.54
N PHE A 76 -16.81 -4.98 0.20
CA PHE A 76 -16.42 -6.30 0.71
C PHE A 76 -16.11 -7.25 -0.44
N GLY A 77 -17.04 -7.45 -1.38
CA GLY A 77 -16.82 -8.32 -2.53
C GLY A 77 -15.59 -7.91 -3.35
N LEU A 78 -15.41 -6.62 -3.61
CA LEU A 78 -14.26 -6.11 -4.35
C LEU A 78 -12.93 -6.31 -3.59
N THR A 79 -12.89 -6.00 -2.29
CA THR A 79 -11.63 -5.94 -1.51
C THR A 79 -11.24 -7.30 -0.93
N VAL A 80 -12.21 -8.12 -0.54
CA VAL A 80 -12.00 -9.39 0.16
C VAL A 80 -12.00 -10.59 -0.79
N ILE A 81 -12.76 -10.51 -1.90
CA ILE A 81 -12.89 -11.63 -2.82
C ILE A 81 -12.13 -11.34 -4.12
N ILE A 82 -12.54 -10.31 -4.85
CA ILE A 82 -12.02 -10.05 -6.21
C ILE A 82 -10.54 -9.64 -6.16
N SER A 83 -10.18 -8.65 -5.34
CA SER A 83 -8.81 -8.13 -5.27
C SER A 83 -7.80 -9.20 -4.84
N PRO A 84 -8.03 -9.99 -3.77
CA PRO A 84 -7.07 -11.00 -3.35
C PRO A 84 -6.91 -12.12 -4.38
N VAL A 85 -7.99 -12.57 -5.04
CA VAL A 85 -7.90 -13.56 -6.12
C VAL A 85 -7.01 -13.05 -7.27
N ILE A 86 -7.27 -11.83 -7.75
CA ILE A 86 -6.49 -11.20 -8.81
C ILE A 86 -5.03 -11.03 -8.39
N MET A 87 -4.79 -10.59 -7.15
CA MET A 87 -3.44 -10.39 -6.61
C MET A 87 -2.69 -11.72 -6.42
N CYS A 88 -3.35 -12.78 -5.96
CA CYS A 88 -2.78 -14.11 -5.85
C CYS A 88 -2.37 -14.68 -7.21
N ILE A 89 -3.24 -14.59 -8.22
CA ILE A 89 -2.92 -15.02 -9.60
C ILE A 89 -1.72 -14.21 -10.13
N SER A 90 -1.73 -12.90 -9.91
CA SER A 90 -0.64 -12.01 -10.35
C SER A 90 0.69 -12.35 -9.66
N CYS A 91 0.69 -12.54 -8.34
CA CYS A 91 1.86 -12.93 -7.57
C CYS A 91 2.39 -14.29 -8.00
N PHE A 92 1.49 -15.26 -8.22
CA PHE A 92 1.85 -16.59 -8.71
C PHE A 92 2.56 -16.49 -10.07
N LYS A 93 2.02 -15.71 -11.02
CA LYS A 93 2.65 -15.50 -12.33
C LYS A 93 4.02 -14.83 -12.23
N VAL A 94 4.17 -13.81 -11.37
CA VAL A 94 5.47 -13.15 -11.12
C VAL A 94 6.48 -14.13 -10.54
N VAL A 95 6.11 -14.89 -9.51
CA VAL A 95 7.00 -15.88 -8.88
C VAL A 95 7.36 -16.99 -9.85
N GLN A 96 6.38 -17.49 -10.62
CA GLN A 96 6.61 -18.49 -11.65
C GLN A 96 7.59 -17.98 -12.70
N TRP A 97 7.42 -16.74 -13.17
CA TRP A 97 8.32 -16.11 -14.14
C TRP A 97 9.76 -16.00 -13.62
N VAL A 98 9.95 -15.53 -12.38
CA VAL A 98 11.30 -15.44 -11.79
C VAL A 98 11.92 -16.83 -11.62
N ARG A 99 11.12 -17.86 -11.30
CA ARG A 99 11.61 -19.23 -11.16
C ARG A 99 11.94 -19.90 -12.50
N SER A 100 11.15 -19.64 -13.54
CA SER A 100 11.30 -20.30 -14.84
C SER A 100 12.31 -19.63 -15.76
N THR A 101 12.63 -18.35 -15.53
CA THR A 101 13.50 -17.58 -16.41
C THR A 101 14.94 -17.65 -15.90
N PRO A 102 15.91 -18.10 -16.72
CA PRO A 102 17.31 -18.12 -16.30
C PRO A 102 17.81 -16.69 -16.03
N ALA A 103 18.69 -16.54 -15.04
CA ALA A 103 19.14 -15.23 -14.54
C ALA A 103 19.69 -14.31 -15.66
N GLU A 104 20.37 -14.88 -16.65
CA GLU A 104 20.93 -14.15 -17.80
C GLU A 104 19.87 -13.49 -18.69
N LYS A 105 18.67 -14.06 -18.76
CA LYS A 105 17.54 -13.57 -19.57
C LYS A 105 16.50 -12.81 -18.74
N LEU A 106 16.71 -12.71 -17.42
CA LEU A 106 15.78 -12.06 -16.51
C LEU A 106 15.91 -10.55 -16.65
N LEU A 107 15.14 -9.96 -17.55
CA LEU A 107 15.08 -8.51 -17.75
C LEU A 107 13.86 -7.95 -17.03
N ASP A 108 14.10 -7.07 -16.05
CA ASP A 108 13.04 -6.35 -15.34
C ASP A 108 13.06 -4.88 -15.75
N THR A 109 12.11 -4.47 -16.59
CA THR A 109 11.96 -3.07 -16.99
C THR A 109 11.69 -2.11 -15.84
N TRP A 110 11.21 -2.57 -14.68
CA TRP A 110 11.05 -1.71 -13.49
C TRP A 110 12.39 -1.40 -12.82
N ASN A 111 13.41 -2.24 -12.98
CA ASN A 111 14.76 -1.90 -12.55
C ASN A 111 15.38 -0.79 -13.42
N ALA A 112 14.87 -0.62 -14.65
CA ALA A 112 15.33 0.41 -15.58
C ALA A 112 14.74 1.81 -15.31
N LEU A 113 13.96 1.98 -14.24
CA LEU A 113 13.52 3.31 -13.76
C LEU A 113 14.75 4.10 -13.30
N ALA A 114 15.35 4.84 -14.22
CA ALA A 114 16.49 5.71 -13.95
C ALA A 114 16.00 7.07 -13.43
N PHE A 115 16.61 7.55 -12.35
CA PHE A 115 16.44 8.93 -11.92
C PHE A 115 17.34 9.85 -12.76
N PRO A 116 16.95 11.13 -12.97
CA PRO A 116 17.79 12.10 -13.66
C PRO A 116 19.16 12.20 -12.96
N GLY A 117 20.24 11.96 -13.71
CA GLY A 117 21.61 11.91 -13.20
C GLY A 117 22.23 10.51 -13.08
N THR A 118 21.51 9.45 -13.42
CA THR A 118 22.07 8.09 -13.49
C THR A 118 22.88 7.92 -14.78
N THR A 119 24.13 7.46 -14.69
CA THR A 119 24.97 7.21 -15.88
C THR A 119 24.54 5.94 -16.63
N ASP A 120 24.78 5.87 -17.94
CA ASP A 120 24.42 4.69 -18.77
C ASP A 120 25.04 3.38 -18.27
N ARG A 121 26.26 3.46 -17.70
CA ARG A 121 26.94 2.30 -17.09
C ARG A 121 26.18 1.80 -15.85
N GLN A 122 25.79 2.70 -14.95
CA GLN A 122 24.97 2.34 -13.80
C GLN A 122 23.60 1.80 -14.21
N LEU A 123 23.02 2.34 -15.29
CA LEU A 123 21.75 1.84 -15.82
C LEU A 123 21.87 0.40 -16.36
N ALA A 124 22.97 0.07 -17.04
CA ALA A 124 23.25 -1.28 -17.52
C ALA A 124 23.42 -2.27 -16.37
N GLU A 125 24.13 -1.88 -15.31
CA GLU A 125 24.29 -2.69 -14.09
C GLU A 125 22.95 -2.89 -13.35
N LEU A 126 22.14 -1.84 -13.22
CA LEU A 126 20.82 -1.91 -12.57
C LEU A 126 19.83 -2.79 -13.34
N ARG A 127 19.93 -2.83 -14.68
CA ARG A 127 19.05 -3.65 -15.53
C ARG A 127 19.27 -5.15 -15.33
N HIS A 128 20.47 -5.58 -14.95
CA HIS A 128 20.74 -6.99 -14.68
C HIS A 128 20.50 -7.32 -13.20
N PRO A 129 19.36 -7.95 -12.87
CA PRO A 129 19.08 -8.36 -11.50
C PRO A 129 20.15 -9.35 -11.02
N HIS A 130 20.73 -9.07 -9.86
CA HIS A 130 21.63 -9.99 -9.20
C HIS A 130 20.79 -11.01 -8.41
N GLY A 131 20.48 -12.14 -9.05
CA GLY A 131 19.71 -13.23 -8.46
C GLY A 131 18.20 -13.02 -8.51
N TRP A 132 17.50 -13.42 -7.43
CA TRP A 132 16.03 -13.49 -7.38
C TRP A 132 15.37 -12.14 -7.07
N MET A 133 16.16 -11.12 -6.79
CA MET A 133 15.70 -9.81 -6.35
C MET A 133 15.45 -8.91 -7.57
N THR A 134 14.24 -9.00 -8.12
CA THR A 134 13.75 -8.11 -9.17
C THR A 134 12.81 -7.05 -8.57
N ALA A 135 12.73 -5.85 -9.14
CA ALA A 135 11.77 -4.84 -8.70
C ALA A 135 10.33 -5.35 -8.78
N SER A 136 10.00 -6.18 -9.77
CA SER A 136 8.68 -6.80 -9.92
C SER A 136 8.33 -7.75 -8.76
N MET A 137 9.31 -8.34 -8.07
CA MET A 137 9.05 -9.14 -6.87
C MET A 137 8.51 -8.30 -5.70
N CYS A 138 8.64 -6.96 -5.72
CA CYS A 138 8.05 -6.10 -4.69
C CYS A 138 6.52 -6.25 -4.59
N ILE A 139 5.89 -6.67 -5.69
CA ILE A 139 4.45 -6.91 -5.80
C ILE A 139 3.98 -7.94 -4.77
N VAL A 140 4.77 -8.98 -4.49
CA VAL A 140 4.39 -10.08 -3.60
C VAL A 140 4.22 -9.59 -2.15
N PRO A 141 5.24 -9.02 -1.48
CA PRO A 141 5.09 -8.50 -0.12
C PRO A 141 4.09 -7.34 -0.04
N LEU A 142 4.02 -6.46 -1.05
CA LEU A 142 2.97 -5.43 -1.12
C LEU A 142 1.58 -6.04 -1.12
N SER A 143 1.40 -7.14 -1.88
CA SER A 143 0.11 -7.82 -1.98
C SER A 143 -0.28 -8.49 -0.68
N ILE A 144 0.67 -9.16 -0.03
CA ILE A 144 0.47 -9.78 1.29
C ILE A 144 0.11 -8.71 2.32
N ASN A 145 0.86 -7.59 2.35
CA ASN A 145 0.61 -6.48 3.27
C ASN A 145 -0.78 -5.86 3.06
N PHE A 146 -1.16 -5.62 1.80
CA PHE A 146 -2.48 -5.11 1.43
C PHE A 146 -3.60 -6.05 1.89
N VAL A 147 -3.49 -7.34 1.57
CA VAL A 147 -4.51 -8.33 1.91
C VAL A 147 -4.63 -8.47 3.43
N ALA A 148 -3.51 -8.63 4.14
CA ALA A 148 -3.51 -8.78 5.60
C ALA A 148 -4.17 -7.58 6.30
N CYS A 149 -3.82 -6.35 5.91
CA CYS A 149 -4.34 -5.15 6.56
C CYS A 149 -5.79 -4.85 6.12
N SER A 150 -6.14 -5.06 4.85
CA SER A 150 -7.46 -4.73 4.32
C SER A 150 -8.54 -5.73 4.74
N LEU A 151 -8.20 -7.02 4.89
CA LEU A 151 -9.17 -8.05 5.27
C LEU A 151 -9.78 -7.77 6.63
N TYR A 152 -8.96 -7.38 7.61
CA TYR A 152 -9.42 -7.18 8.99
C TYR A 152 -10.56 -6.15 9.07
N SER A 153 -10.33 -4.94 8.56
CA SER A 153 -11.31 -3.86 8.63
C SER A 153 -12.56 -4.16 7.81
N ARG A 154 -12.40 -4.77 6.62
CA ARG A 154 -13.53 -5.08 5.73
C ARG A 154 -14.40 -6.22 6.23
N ILE A 155 -13.80 -7.26 6.82
CA ILE A 155 -14.56 -8.35 7.45
C ILE A 155 -15.35 -7.79 8.63
N TYR A 156 -14.75 -6.94 9.47
CA TYR A 156 -15.45 -6.33 10.59
C TYR A 156 -16.64 -5.46 10.14
N GLU A 157 -16.44 -4.57 9.17
CA GLU A 157 -17.50 -3.74 8.59
C GLU A 157 -18.64 -4.60 8.01
N PHE A 158 -18.29 -5.68 7.31
CA PHE A 158 -19.26 -6.60 6.71
C PHE A 158 -20.05 -7.38 7.77
N VAL A 159 -19.39 -7.90 8.81
CA VAL A 159 -20.05 -8.60 9.92
C VAL A 159 -21.04 -7.68 10.65
N CYS A 160 -20.69 -6.41 10.85
CA CYS A 160 -21.64 -5.45 11.44
C CYS A 160 -22.75 -5.08 10.46
N ALA A 161 -22.49 -5.01 9.16
CA ALA A 161 -23.54 -4.82 8.15
C ALA A 161 -24.53 -5.99 8.12
N LEU A 162 -24.09 -7.23 8.39
CA LEU A 162 -25.01 -8.38 8.54
C LEU A 162 -25.90 -8.31 9.80
N GLY A 163 -25.73 -7.29 10.66
CA GLY A 163 -26.47 -7.16 11.92
C GLY A 163 -25.95 -8.04 13.04
N LEU A 164 -24.80 -8.69 12.87
CA LEU A 164 -24.17 -9.54 13.89
C LEU A 164 -23.43 -8.71 14.96
N CYS A 165 -23.09 -7.46 14.66
CA CYS A 165 -22.53 -6.51 15.61
C CYS A 165 -23.04 -5.10 15.39
N LYS A 166 -23.02 -4.28 16.46
CA LYS A 166 -23.20 -2.83 16.36
C LYS A 166 -21.83 -2.19 16.18
N MET A 167 -21.72 -1.33 15.18
CA MET A 167 -20.49 -0.57 14.95
C MET A 167 -20.37 0.52 16.02
N VAL A 168 -19.58 0.26 17.06
CA VAL A 168 -19.26 1.26 18.08
C VAL A 168 -18.04 2.04 17.61
N LEU A 169 -18.24 3.31 17.28
CA LEU A 169 -17.13 4.25 17.05
C LEU A 169 -16.27 4.28 18.32
N ASP A 170 -14.95 4.25 18.14
CA ASP A 170 -13.95 4.17 19.22
C ASP A 170 -13.79 2.81 19.92
N SER A 171 -14.45 1.76 19.45
CA SER A 171 -14.16 0.39 19.89
C SER A 171 -12.69 0.00 19.63
N LEU A 172 -12.15 -0.88 20.49
CA LEU A 172 -10.79 -1.42 20.34
C LEU A 172 -10.60 -2.06 18.95
N THR A 173 -11.63 -2.75 18.45
CA THR A 173 -11.63 -3.36 17.11
C THR A 173 -11.46 -2.33 16.00
N TYR A 174 -12.18 -1.20 16.08
CA TYR A 174 -12.06 -0.09 15.13
C TYR A 174 -10.67 0.56 15.20
N ARG A 175 -10.15 0.81 16.41
CA ARG A 175 -8.79 1.35 16.62
C ARG A 175 -7.71 0.44 16.01
N MET A 176 -7.85 -0.88 16.17
CA MET A 176 -6.95 -1.84 15.54
C MET A 176 -7.02 -1.79 14.01
N GLY A 177 -8.22 -1.67 13.44
CA GLY A 177 -8.39 -1.51 11.98
C GLY A 177 -7.71 -0.25 11.45
N MET A 178 -7.85 0.88 12.16
CA MET A 178 -7.13 2.11 11.85
C MET A 178 -5.61 1.93 11.97
N LEU A 179 -5.13 1.25 13.01
CA LEU A 179 -3.71 0.96 13.17
C LEU A 179 -3.15 0.12 12.01
N PHE A 180 -3.87 -0.92 11.56
CA PHE A 180 -3.48 -1.71 10.39
C PHE A 180 -3.36 -0.86 9.11
N LEU A 181 -4.27 0.09 8.89
CA LEU A 181 -4.18 1.01 7.75
C LEU A 181 -2.93 1.90 7.83
N HIS A 182 -2.59 2.42 9.01
CA HIS A 182 -1.38 3.22 9.21
C HIS A 182 -0.11 2.38 9.01
N VAL A 183 -0.09 1.17 9.57
CA VAL A 183 0.99 0.19 9.37
C VAL A 183 1.16 -0.07 7.87
N GLN A 184 0.08 -0.36 7.15
CA GLN A 184 0.13 -0.58 5.70
C GLN A 184 0.74 0.61 4.95
N LEU A 185 0.32 1.84 5.29
CA LEU A 185 0.80 3.07 4.68
C LEU A 185 2.30 3.29 4.92
N VAL A 186 2.80 2.92 6.10
CA VAL A 186 4.22 3.03 6.47
C VAL A 186 5.07 1.92 5.83
N PHE A 187 4.59 0.68 5.83
CA PHE A 187 5.33 -0.46 5.29
C PHE A 187 5.42 -0.44 3.76
N SER A 188 4.41 0.08 3.06
CA SER A 188 4.39 0.14 1.59
C SER A 188 5.61 0.84 0.97
N PRO A 189 5.97 2.09 1.34
CA PRO A 189 7.17 2.74 0.80
C PRO A 189 8.47 2.05 1.22
N ILE A 190 8.51 1.44 2.41
CA ILE A 190 9.68 0.68 2.88
C ILE A 190 9.91 -0.55 1.99
N ILE A 191 8.85 -1.33 1.72
CA ILE A 191 8.91 -2.49 0.83
C ILE A 191 9.37 -2.05 -0.57
N ILE A 192 8.80 -0.98 -1.11
CA ILE A 192 9.18 -0.44 -2.43
C ILE A 192 10.67 -0.05 -2.44
N ALA A 193 11.14 0.68 -1.44
CA ALA A 193 12.54 1.10 -1.35
C ALA A 193 13.51 -0.08 -1.20
N VAL A 194 13.12 -1.14 -0.49
CA VAL A 194 13.94 -2.35 -0.34
C VAL A 194 14.02 -3.13 -1.65
N TYR A 195 12.94 -3.24 -2.42
CA TYR A 195 12.94 -4.07 -3.63
C TYR A 195 13.38 -3.34 -4.90
N ILE A 196 13.20 -2.02 -4.99
CA ILE A 196 13.63 -1.23 -6.15
C ILE A 196 15.04 -0.69 -5.91
N PRO A 197 16.08 -1.19 -6.61
CA PRO A 197 17.46 -0.81 -6.32
C PRO A 197 17.72 0.69 -6.48
N ALA A 198 17.11 1.33 -7.48
CA ALA A 198 17.22 2.76 -7.74
C ALA A 198 16.75 3.63 -6.55
N LEU A 199 15.85 3.12 -5.71
CA LEU A 199 15.34 3.81 -4.52
C LEU A 199 16.16 3.52 -3.26
N ARG A 200 17.00 2.48 -3.24
CA ARG A 200 17.77 2.08 -2.05
C ARG A 200 18.72 3.17 -1.60
N ASP A 201 19.48 3.76 -2.52
CA ASP A 201 20.47 4.79 -2.20
C ASP A 201 19.89 6.10 -1.64
N PRO A 202 18.86 6.72 -2.26
CA PRO A 202 18.23 7.89 -1.66
C PRO A 202 17.53 7.53 -0.35
N PHE A 203 16.91 6.34 -0.26
CA PHE A 203 16.24 5.89 0.95
C PHE A 203 17.22 5.66 2.11
N ALA A 204 18.33 4.95 1.89
CA ALA A 204 19.36 4.69 2.89
C ALA A 204 20.02 5.98 3.38
N ARG A 205 20.29 6.93 2.48
CA ARG A 205 20.78 8.27 2.84
C ARG A 205 19.75 9.05 3.66
N GLY A 206 18.48 9.01 3.26
CA GLY A 206 17.37 9.61 4.00
C GLY A 206 17.25 9.03 5.40
N LEU A 207 17.21 7.70 5.51
CA LEU A 207 17.10 6.97 6.77
C LEU A 207 18.28 7.24 7.70
N LYS A 208 19.52 7.25 7.16
CA LYS A 208 20.72 7.58 7.94
C LYS A 208 20.64 9.01 8.52
N ARG A 209 20.18 9.99 7.74
CA ARG A 209 19.95 11.38 8.21
C ARG A 209 18.84 11.46 9.25
N LEU A 210 17.79 10.66 9.11
CA LEU A 210 16.66 10.64 10.03
C LEU A 210 17.06 10.01 11.37
N LEU A 211 17.75 8.86 11.33
CA LEU A 211 18.30 8.18 12.49
C LEU A 211 19.34 9.04 13.21
N SER A 212 20.23 9.74 12.49
CA SER A 212 21.20 10.64 13.12
C SER A 212 20.52 11.78 13.87
N ARG A 213 19.43 12.36 13.30
CA ARG A 213 18.64 13.39 13.98
C ARG A 213 17.89 12.85 15.19
N PHE A 214 17.31 11.65 15.09
CA PHE A 214 16.65 11.01 16.22
C PHE A 214 17.64 10.70 17.35
N TYR A 215 18.81 10.18 17.01
CA TYR A 215 19.88 9.91 17.97
C TYR A 215 20.34 11.20 18.68
N GLU A 216 20.54 12.28 17.93
CA GLU A 216 20.90 13.58 18.52
C GLU A 216 19.80 14.13 19.44
N LYS A 217 18.52 13.99 19.05
CA LYS A 217 17.39 14.43 19.87
C LYS A 217 17.20 13.56 21.12
N ALA A 218 17.36 12.24 21.02
CA ALA A 218 17.34 11.33 22.15
C ALA A 218 18.48 11.64 23.13
N ARG A 219 19.69 11.89 22.63
CA ARG A 219 20.83 12.32 23.44
C ARG A 219 20.57 13.62 24.20
N LYS A 220 19.86 14.58 23.59
CA LYS A 220 19.45 15.84 24.25
C LYS A 220 18.33 15.63 25.28
N LEU A 221 17.48 14.63 25.10
CA LEU A 221 16.38 14.32 26.03
C LEU A 221 16.87 13.55 27.26
N PHE A 222 17.95 12.78 27.12
CA PHE A 222 18.59 12.01 28.18
C PHE A 222 20.05 12.47 28.39
N PRO A 223 20.31 13.74 28.74
CA PRO A 223 21.65 14.21 29.01
C PRO A 223 22.10 13.66 30.37
N ASN A 224 22.81 12.53 30.34
CA ASN A 224 23.54 11.98 31.48
C ASN A 224 22.72 11.67 32.75
N ASP A 225 21.86 10.65 32.70
CA ASP A 225 21.59 9.85 33.91
C ASP A 225 22.83 9.03 34.32
N ALA A 226 23.88 9.00 33.49
CA ALA A 226 25.14 8.34 33.74
C ALA A 226 26.03 9.03 34.80
N GLU A 227 25.73 10.29 35.17
CA GLU A 227 26.51 11.01 36.20
C GLU A 227 26.10 10.61 37.63
N TYR A 228 24.93 9.99 37.80
CA TYR A 228 24.45 9.50 39.11
C TYR A 228 24.91 8.09 39.49
N LEU A 229 25.63 7.38 38.60
CA LEU A 229 26.13 6.01 38.85
C LEU A 229 27.63 5.93 39.16
N GLN A 230 28.32 7.08 39.28
CA GLN A 230 29.74 7.15 39.68
C GLN A 230 29.97 7.67 41.12
N VAL A 231 28.89 7.88 41.89
CA VAL A 231 28.98 8.25 43.32
C VAL A 231 28.30 7.17 44.18
N ALA A 232 28.87 5.96 44.17
CA ALA A 232 28.59 4.90 45.16
C ALA A 232 29.81 3.99 45.32
#